data_AF-Q7V1W5-F1
#
_entry.id   AF-Q7V1W5-F1
#
_cell.length_a   1.000
_cell.length_b   1.000
_cell.length_c   1.000
_cell.angle_alpha   90.00
_cell.angle_beta   90.00
_cell.angle_gamma   90.00
#
_symmetry.space_group_name_H-M   'P 1'
#
loop_
_entity.id
_entity.type
_entity.pdbx_description
1 polymer ?
#
loop_
_entity_poly.entity_id
_entity_poly.type
_entity_poly.pdbx_seq_one_letter_code
_entity_poly.pdbx_strand_id
1 'polypeptide(L)'
;MEKKESRKVPGIKDPTFENKKLKASTNSNNKKDKSLPWWVELLFVQIGLPDKWLIKVLKSKKKYTEMLKNEKKLIIIFFFFLAGLTYIYPLVKYSKNRLDCENNAQNYIVKNKNLINIKRNELRMLSTNFCNGGDEIYEIKNLED
;
A
#
# COMPACT_ATOMS: atom_id res chain seq x y z
N MET A 1 -93.95 -3.83 44.78
CA MET A 1 -93.16 -3.13 43.75
C MET A 1 -92.09 -2.32 44.47
N GLU A 2 -90.86 -2.82 44.45
CA GLU A 2 -89.68 -2.17 44.98
C GLU A 2 -89.22 -1.05 44.03
N LYS A 3 -88.89 0.12 44.60
CA LYS A 3 -87.50 0.63 44.67
C LYS A 3 -87.52 2.09 45.14
N LYS A 4 -86.95 2.31 46.33
CA LYS A 4 -86.35 3.59 46.72
C LYS A 4 -84.86 3.32 46.87
N GLU A 5 -84.02 4.09 46.19
CA GLU A 5 -82.82 4.61 46.84
C GLU A 5 -82.26 5.80 46.06
N SER A 6 -81.93 6.86 46.81
CA SER A 6 -81.31 8.08 46.31
C SER A 6 -80.09 8.39 47.15
N ARG A 7 -79.05 8.88 46.47
CA ARG A 7 -77.85 9.63 46.93
C ARG A 7 -76.63 8.82 47.37
N LYS A 8 -75.49 9.12 46.74
CA LYS A 8 -74.34 9.86 47.33
C LYS A 8 -73.27 10.16 46.26
N VAL A 9 -72.72 11.38 46.30
CA VAL A 9 -71.45 11.86 45.71
C VAL A 9 -70.82 12.66 46.87
N PRO A 10 -69.51 12.54 47.24
CA PRO A 10 -68.39 13.02 46.40
C PRO A 10 -67.01 12.33 46.61
N GLY A 11 -66.02 12.65 45.75
CA GLY A 11 -64.60 12.63 46.14
C GLY A 11 -63.61 12.10 45.10
N ILE A 12 -62.95 13.03 44.39
CA ILE A 12 -61.75 12.86 43.55
C ILE A 12 -60.52 12.58 44.45
N LYS A 13 -59.61 11.66 44.06
CA LYS A 13 -58.13 11.72 44.29
C LYS A 13 -57.34 10.58 43.62
N ASP A 14 -56.58 11.00 42.60
CA ASP A 14 -55.27 10.60 42.03
C ASP A 14 -54.87 9.14 41.68
N PRO A 15 -54.27 8.92 40.48
CA PRO A 15 -53.67 7.65 40.07
C PRO A 15 -52.25 7.50 40.63
N THR A 16 -52.01 6.43 41.39
CA THR A 16 -50.70 6.07 41.91
C THR A 16 -49.75 5.65 40.78
N PHE A 17 -48.69 6.43 40.68
CA PHE A 17 -47.45 6.26 39.94
C PHE A 17 -46.71 4.96 40.37
N GLU A 18 -47.02 3.83 39.75
CA GLU A 18 -46.17 2.64 39.84
C GLU A 18 -45.02 2.72 38.82
N ASN A 19 -43.85 3.10 39.32
CA ASN A 19 -42.55 3.03 38.67
C ASN A 19 -42.20 1.60 38.24
N LYS A 20 -42.66 1.17 37.06
CA LYS A 20 -42.11 -0.01 36.38
C LYS A 20 -40.76 0.37 35.76
N LYS A 21 -39.71 0.22 36.56
CA LYS A 21 -38.29 0.38 36.19
C LYS A 21 -37.89 -0.68 35.15
N LEU A 22 -38.23 -0.44 33.88
CA LEU A 22 -37.72 -1.20 32.74
C LEU A 22 -36.23 -0.87 32.56
N LYS A 23 -35.36 -1.76 33.04
CA LYS A 23 -33.94 -1.77 32.69
C LYS A 23 -33.80 -2.18 31.22
N ALA A 24 -33.93 -1.22 30.30
CA ALA A 24 -33.35 -1.37 28.98
C ALA A 24 -31.83 -1.25 29.14
N SER A 25 -31.08 -2.33 28.86
CA SER A 25 -29.65 -2.24 28.67
C SER A 25 -29.38 -1.55 27.33
N THR A 26 -29.42 -0.21 27.36
CA THR A 26 -28.99 0.62 26.24
C THR A 26 -27.48 0.49 26.12
N ASN A 27 -27.00 -0.52 25.38
CA ASN A 27 -25.72 -0.42 24.71
C ASN A 27 -25.88 0.61 23.58
N SER A 28 -26.07 1.87 23.95
CA SER A 28 -25.96 2.98 23.03
C SER A 28 -24.46 3.14 22.76
N ASN A 29 -23.97 2.43 21.75
CA ASN A 29 -22.76 2.83 21.04
C ASN A 29 -23.06 4.19 20.41
N ASN A 30 -22.99 5.24 21.23
CA ASN A 30 -23.06 6.63 20.82
C ASN A 30 -21.82 6.88 19.98
N LYS A 31 -21.90 6.55 18.69
CA LYS A 31 -21.07 7.17 17.67
C LYS A 31 -21.41 8.65 17.74
N LYS A 32 -20.65 9.37 18.56
CA LYS A 32 -20.65 10.84 18.57
C LYS A 32 -20.60 11.27 17.11
N ASP A 33 -21.54 12.09 16.69
CA ASP A 33 -21.51 12.70 15.37
C ASP A 33 -20.13 13.31 15.19
N LYS A 34 -19.36 12.72 14.26
CA LYS A 34 -17.98 13.13 14.05
C LYS A 34 -18.02 14.56 13.55
N SER A 35 -17.51 15.49 14.34
CA SER A 35 -17.32 16.87 13.92
C SER A 35 -16.61 16.85 12.57
N LEU A 36 -17.03 17.74 11.67
CA LEU A 36 -16.45 17.82 10.34
C LEU A 36 -14.93 18.01 10.50
N PRO A 37 -14.10 17.36 9.66
CA PRO A 37 -12.64 17.49 9.75
C PRO A 37 -12.23 18.96 9.75
N TRP A 38 -11.22 19.34 10.53
CA TRP A 38 -10.77 20.73 10.67
C TRP A 38 -10.46 21.46 9.34
N TRP A 39 -10.01 20.71 8.32
CA TRP A 39 -9.81 21.21 6.95
C TRP A 39 -11.10 21.69 6.26
N VAL A 40 -12.25 21.17 6.68
CA VAL A 40 -13.58 21.54 6.17
C VAL A 40 -13.97 22.92 6.68
N GLU A 41 -13.75 23.22 7.97
CA GLU A 41 -14.01 24.55 8.54
C GLU A 41 -13.19 25.64 7.81
N LEU A 42 -11.93 25.36 7.49
CA LEU A 42 -11.07 26.28 6.71
C LEU A 42 -11.64 26.54 5.29
N LEU A 43 -12.15 25.50 4.62
CA LEU A 43 -12.75 25.59 3.29
C LEU A 43 -14.08 26.37 3.28
N PHE A 44 -14.85 26.30 4.38
CA PHE A 44 -16.09 27.05 4.52
C PHE A 44 -15.87 28.54 4.78
N VAL A 45 -14.83 28.91 5.54
CA VAL A 45 -14.61 30.31 5.97
C VAL A 45 -13.99 31.20 4.87
N GLN A 46 -13.12 30.66 4.02
CA GLN A 46 -12.35 31.48 3.06
C GLN A 46 -12.75 31.33 1.59
N ILE A 47 -13.28 30.17 1.18
CA ILE A 47 -13.51 29.83 -0.24
C ILE A 47 -14.99 29.70 -0.61
N GLY A 48 -15.89 29.52 0.35
CA GLY A 48 -17.32 29.31 0.08
C GLY A 48 -17.53 28.01 -0.71
N LEU A 49 -17.35 26.87 -0.05
CA LEU A 49 -17.32 25.58 -0.71
C LEU A 49 -18.69 25.23 -1.35
N PRO A 50 -18.77 24.98 -2.67
CA PRO A 50 -20.03 24.62 -3.30
C PRO A 50 -20.46 23.22 -2.87
N ASP A 51 -21.63 23.11 -2.24
CA ASP A 51 -22.19 21.86 -1.67
C ASP A 51 -22.15 20.66 -2.64
N LYS A 52 -22.40 20.91 -3.92
CA LYS A 52 -22.36 19.87 -4.97
C LYS A 52 -20.98 19.23 -5.11
N TRP A 53 -19.91 20.00 -4.89
CA TRP A 53 -18.53 19.51 -5.00
C TRP A 53 -18.15 18.66 -3.78
N LEU A 54 -18.49 19.11 -2.58
CA LEU A 54 -18.24 18.35 -1.34
C LEU A 54 -18.94 16.99 -1.37
N ILE A 55 -20.20 16.94 -1.79
CA ILE A 55 -20.96 15.68 -1.92
C ILE A 55 -20.31 14.75 -2.95
N LYS A 56 -19.82 15.28 -4.08
CA LYS A 56 -19.12 14.49 -5.11
C LYS A 56 -17.81 13.90 -4.59
N VAL A 57 -17.00 14.69 -3.87
CA VAL A 57 -15.75 14.25 -3.26
C VAL A 57 -16.01 13.19 -2.18
N LEU A 58 -16.99 13.41 -1.30
CA LEU A 58 -17.35 12.45 -0.26
C LEU A 58 -17.88 11.12 -0.84
N LYS A 59 -18.71 11.18 -1.88
CA LYS A 59 -19.21 9.99 -2.58
C LYS A 59 -18.09 9.22 -3.28
N SER A 60 -17.18 9.95 -3.95
CA SER A 60 -16.00 9.37 -4.58
C SER A 60 -15.06 8.73 -3.55
N LYS A 61 -14.79 9.43 -2.43
CA LYS A 61 -14.00 8.91 -1.30
C LYS A 61 -14.62 7.65 -0.71
N LYS A 62 -15.95 7.64 -0.48
CA LYS A 62 -16.67 6.47 0.03
C LYS A 62 -16.50 5.28 -0.90
N LYS A 63 -16.74 5.46 -2.21
CA LYS A 63 -16.57 4.42 -3.23
C LYS A 63 -15.13 3.89 -3.25
N TYR A 64 -14.14 4.77 -3.19
CA TYR A 64 -12.73 4.38 -3.14
C TYR A 64 -12.39 3.58 -1.87
N THR A 65 -12.86 4.03 -0.69
CA THR A 65 -12.62 3.29 0.56
C THR A 65 -13.31 1.92 0.59
N GLU A 66 -14.44 1.77 -0.10
CA GLU A 66 -15.15 0.50 -0.22
C GLU A 66 -14.39 -0.46 -1.16
N MET A 67 -13.91 0.03 -2.30
CA MET A 67 -13.04 -0.72 -3.21
C MET A 67 -11.73 -1.16 -2.54
N LEU A 68 -11.06 -0.24 -1.82
CA LEU A 68 -9.86 -0.58 -1.05
C LEU A 68 -10.15 -1.60 0.05
N LYS A 69 -11.34 -1.58 0.66
CA LYS A 69 -11.72 -2.55 1.69
C LYS A 69 -12.02 -3.92 1.09
N ASN A 70 -12.61 -3.97 -0.10
CA ASN A 70 -12.92 -5.20 -0.81
C ASN A 70 -11.64 -5.88 -1.34
N GLU A 71 -10.70 -5.09 -1.87
CA GLU A 71 -9.52 -5.60 -2.60
C GLU A 71 -8.20 -5.55 -1.79
N LYS A 72 -8.26 -5.50 -0.46
CA LYS A 72 -7.06 -5.40 0.41
C LYS A 72 -5.99 -6.46 0.10
N LYS A 73 -6.42 -7.68 -0.25
CA LYS A 73 -5.52 -8.79 -0.58
C LYS A 73 -4.72 -8.52 -1.85
N LEU A 74 -5.33 -7.98 -2.91
CA LEU A 74 -4.64 -7.65 -4.17
C LEU A 74 -3.62 -6.54 -3.96
N ILE A 75 -3.96 -5.53 -3.16
CA ILE A 75 -3.05 -4.42 -2.84
C ILE A 75 -1.80 -4.95 -2.12
N ILE A 76 -1.99 -5.84 -1.14
CA ILE A 76 -0.88 -6.47 -0.43
C ILE A 76 0.00 -7.29 -1.39
N ILE A 77 -0.60 -8.10 -2.26
CA ILE A 77 0.12 -8.88 -3.27
C ILE A 77 0.92 -7.97 -4.21
N PHE A 78 0.35 -6.86 -4.66
CA PHE A 78 1.02 -5.89 -5.51
C PHE A 78 2.25 -5.27 -4.82
N PHE A 79 2.14 -4.91 -3.53
CA PHE A 79 3.28 -4.41 -2.76
C PHE A 79 4.36 -5.47 -2.57
N PHE A 80 3.99 -6.73 -2.32
CA PHE A 80 4.95 -7.84 -2.26
C PHE A 80 5.67 -8.04 -3.61
N PHE A 81 4.95 -7.94 -4.72
CA PHE A 81 5.53 -8.04 -6.05
C PHE A 81 6.52 -6.90 -6.32
N LEU A 82 6.16 -5.66 -6.00
CA LEU A 82 7.07 -4.50 -6.11
C LEU A 82 8.32 -4.69 -5.26
N ALA A 83 8.16 -5.11 -4.00
CA ALA A 83 9.29 -5.40 -3.11
C ALA A 83 10.21 -6.47 -3.70
N GLY A 84 9.64 -7.56 -4.23
CA GLY A 84 10.38 -8.61 -4.92
C GLY A 84 11.19 -8.08 -6.11
N LEU A 85 10.59 -7.25 -6.97
CA LEU A 85 11.28 -6.64 -8.10
C LEU A 85 12.44 -5.75 -7.65
N THR A 86 12.23 -4.91 -6.62
CA THR A 86 13.28 -4.03 -6.10
C THR A 86 14.45 -4.82 -5.49
N TYR A 87 14.18 -5.96 -4.85
CA TYR A 87 15.21 -6.83 -4.30
C TYR A 87 16.01 -7.56 -5.39
N ILE A 88 15.34 -7.99 -6.47
CA ILE A 88 15.97 -8.71 -7.59
C ILE A 88 16.73 -7.76 -8.54
N TYR A 89 16.35 -6.49 -8.61
CA TYR A 89 16.97 -5.48 -9.46
C TYR A 89 18.52 -5.43 -9.38
N PRO A 90 19.16 -5.33 -8.19
CA PRO A 90 20.62 -5.29 -8.10
C PRO A 90 21.27 -6.57 -8.65
N LEU A 91 20.68 -7.75 -8.46
CA LEU A 91 21.18 -9.01 -9.02
C LEU A 91 21.15 -9.01 -10.55
N VAL A 92 20.06 -8.53 -11.14
CA VAL A 92 19.92 -8.42 -12.59
C VAL A 92 20.92 -7.40 -13.14
N LYS A 93 21.07 -6.25 -12.48
CA LYS A 93 22.03 -5.22 -12.87
C LYS A 93 23.46 -5.73 -12.78
N TYR A 94 23.81 -6.43 -11.71
CA TYR A 94 25.13 -7.04 -11.53
C TYR A 94 25.44 -8.04 -12.64
N SER A 95 24.53 -8.96 -12.93
CA SER A 95 24.69 -9.95 -14.00
C SER A 95 24.84 -9.31 -15.37
N LYS A 96 24.10 -8.24 -15.67
CA LYS A 96 24.25 -7.48 -16.92
C LYS A 96 25.62 -6.81 -17.03
N ASN A 97 26.03 -6.09 -15.98
CA ASN A 97 27.33 -5.43 -15.95
C ASN A 97 28.48 -6.42 -16.11
N ARG A 98 28.37 -7.61 -15.50
CA ARG A 98 29.36 -8.67 -15.64
C ARG A 98 29.44 -9.17 -17.09
N LEU A 99 28.29 -9.43 -17.73
CA LEU A 99 28.25 -9.85 -19.12
C LEU A 99 28.83 -8.79 -20.07
N ASP A 100 28.51 -7.51 -19.83
CA ASP A 100 29.05 -6.40 -20.59
C ASP A 100 30.57 -6.28 -20.41
N CYS A 101 31.06 -6.46 -19.18
CA CYS A 101 32.50 -6.53 -18.91
C CYS A 101 33.15 -7.67 -19.69
N GLU A 102 32.62 -8.90 -19.61
CA GLU A 102 33.20 -10.06 -20.26
C GLU A 102 33.27 -9.85 -21.79
N ASN A 103 32.22 -9.32 -22.41
CA ASN A 103 32.22 -9.01 -23.84
C ASN A 103 33.24 -7.92 -24.22
N ASN A 104 33.34 -6.86 -23.42
CA ASN A 104 34.31 -5.79 -23.65
C ASN A 104 35.76 -6.30 -23.46
N ALA A 105 35.99 -7.14 -22.46
CA ALA A 105 37.27 -7.76 -22.20
C ALA A 105 37.69 -8.71 -23.33
N GLN A 106 36.77 -9.52 -23.87
CA GLN A 106 37.05 -10.37 -25.04
C GLN A 106 37.50 -9.53 -26.24
N ASN A 107 36.76 -8.46 -26.54
CA ASN A 107 37.10 -7.55 -27.64
C ASN A 107 38.47 -6.88 -27.41
N TYR A 108 38.77 -6.47 -26.19
CA TYR A 108 40.06 -5.88 -25.83
C TYR A 108 41.22 -6.86 -25.99
N ILE A 109 41.09 -8.09 -25.48
CA ILE A 109 42.12 -9.14 -25.56
C ILE A 109 42.43 -9.48 -27.01
N VAL A 110 41.40 -9.74 -27.82
CA VAL A 110 41.57 -10.10 -29.24
C VAL A 110 42.23 -8.95 -30.02
N LYS A 111 41.78 -7.71 -29.80
CA LYS A 111 42.29 -6.54 -30.53
C LYS A 111 43.71 -6.13 -30.13
N ASN A 112 44.05 -6.18 -28.85
CA ASN A 112 45.31 -5.63 -28.35
C ASN A 112 46.48 -6.62 -28.44
N LYS A 113 46.19 -7.93 -28.46
CA LYS A 113 47.20 -8.98 -28.48
C LYS A 113 47.34 -9.70 -29.83
N ASN A 114 46.59 -9.27 -30.86
CA ASN A 114 46.55 -9.94 -32.17
C ASN A 114 46.39 -11.47 -32.07
N LEU A 115 45.62 -11.95 -31.07
CA LEU A 115 45.41 -13.37 -30.79
C LEU A 115 44.43 -13.95 -31.81
N ILE A 116 44.88 -14.13 -33.05
CA ILE A 116 44.08 -14.64 -34.17
C ILE A 116 43.64 -16.10 -33.94
N ASN A 117 44.35 -16.85 -33.10
CA ASN A 117 44.16 -18.31 -32.96
C ASN A 117 43.87 -18.78 -31.52
N ILE A 118 43.37 -17.89 -30.64
CA ILE A 118 43.03 -18.28 -29.26
C ILE A 118 41.72 -19.09 -29.22
N LYS A 119 41.67 -20.15 -28.41
CA LYS A 119 40.43 -20.93 -28.26
C LYS A 119 39.36 -20.09 -27.55
N ARG A 120 38.11 -20.24 -27.99
CA ARG A 120 36.96 -19.53 -27.39
C ARG A 120 36.82 -19.74 -25.87
N ASN A 121 37.18 -20.91 -25.37
CA ASN A 121 37.12 -21.23 -23.94
C ASN A 121 38.20 -20.51 -23.13
N GLU A 122 39.43 -20.45 -23.65
CA GLU A 122 40.55 -19.72 -23.03
C GLU A 122 40.25 -18.21 -22.99
N LEU A 123 39.75 -17.67 -24.11
CA LEU A 123 39.36 -16.26 -24.19
C LEU A 123 38.26 -15.91 -23.17
N ARG A 124 37.29 -16.81 -22.95
CA ARG A 124 36.25 -16.67 -21.92
C ARG A 124 36.82 -16.72 -20.50
N MET A 125 37.77 -17.61 -20.25
CA MET A 125 38.42 -17.74 -18.95
C MET A 125 39.20 -16.46 -18.61
N LEU A 126 40.00 -15.96 -19.56
CA LEU A 126 40.75 -14.72 -19.42
C LEU A 126 39.84 -13.50 -19.25
N SER A 127 38.78 -13.37 -20.06
CA SER A 127 37.84 -12.26 -19.93
C SER A 127 37.14 -12.26 -18.59
N THR A 128 36.79 -13.45 -18.08
CA THR A 128 36.15 -13.58 -16.76
C THR A 128 37.11 -13.21 -15.64
N ASN A 129 38.36 -13.66 -15.72
CA ASN A 129 39.36 -13.35 -14.70
C ASN A 129 39.64 -11.83 -14.64
N PHE A 130 39.82 -11.20 -15.79
CA PHE A 130 39.99 -9.76 -15.89
C PHE A 130 38.83 -8.97 -15.32
N CYS A 131 37.59 -9.38 -15.61
CA CYS A 131 36.40 -8.75 -15.04
C CYS A 131 36.27 -8.96 -13.53
N ASN A 132 36.93 -9.97 -12.97
CA ASN A 132 37.04 -10.19 -11.53
C ASN A 132 38.25 -9.46 -10.90
N GLY A 133 39.01 -8.68 -11.68
CA GLY A 133 40.18 -7.95 -11.21
C GLY A 133 41.50 -8.72 -11.28
N GLY A 134 41.57 -9.80 -12.05
CA GLY A 134 42.80 -10.54 -12.31
C GLY A 134 43.65 -9.92 -13.42
N ASP A 135 44.98 -9.96 -13.24
CA ASP A 135 45.96 -9.33 -14.14
C ASP A 135 46.59 -10.31 -15.17
N GLU A 136 46.12 -11.56 -15.24
CA GLU A 136 46.70 -12.63 -16.08
C GLU A 136 46.81 -12.28 -17.58
N ILE A 137 45.97 -11.36 -18.10
CA ILE A 137 46.07 -10.88 -19.49
C ILE A 137 47.38 -10.11 -19.74
N TYR A 138 47.91 -9.43 -18.73
CA TYR A 138 49.18 -8.71 -18.84
C TYR A 138 50.36 -9.68 -18.86
N GLU A 139 50.27 -10.82 -18.17
CA GLU A 139 51.31 -11.85 -18.18
C GLU A 139 51.44 -12.55 -19.54
N ILE A 140 50.34 -12.71 -20.29
CA ILE A 140 50.37 -13.18 -21.69
C ILE A 140 51.22 -12.24 -22.57
N LYS A 141 51.44 -10.98 -22.18
CA LYS A 141 52.29 -10.02 -22.93
C LYS A 141 53.77 -10.37 -22.83
N ASN A 142 54.16 -11.01 -21.73
CA ASN A 142 55.56 -11.22 -21.38
C ASN A 142 56.08 -12.59 -21.84
N LEU A 143 55.31 -13.31 -22.67
CA LEU A 143 55.70 -14.58 -23.28
C LEU A 143 56.09 -14.41 -24.77
N GLU A 144 56.10 -13.18 -25.28
CA GLU A 144 56.59 -12.80 -26.62
C GLU A 144 57.98 -12.14 -26.58
N ASP A 145 58.80 -12.43 -25.57
CA ASP A 145 60.25 -12.11 -25.56
C ASP A 145 61.09 -13.29 -26.05
#